data_AF-A0A8X6H219-F1
#
_entry.id   AF-A0A8X6H219-F1
#
_cell.length_a   1.000
_cell.length_b   1.000
_cell.length_c   1.000
_cell.angle_alpha   90.00
_cell.angle_beta   90.00
_cell.angle_gamma   90.00
#
_symmetry.space_group_name_H-M   'P 1'
#
loop_
_entity.id
_entity.type
_entity.pdbx_description
1 polymer ?
#
loop_
_entity_poly.entity_id
_entity_poly.type
_entity_poly.pdbx_seq_one_letter_code
_entity_poly.pdbx_strand_id
1 'polypeptide(L)'
;MNDNTMCELHIIGQIVGASEFKENNLFCKWGLHAGGNWKVIEGLKEGQTQIDNPLDCEISYWCHPVDIHYATKGIQGWPKFYFQVWHQDDYGRDQFCSYGFCHVPTSSGYHKCQCVTWKPRSSICDRFYEYFLGGGLQLKNPENIYQGLDRFRLQTDTMGIVHLELNVISKNFHKHGIITN
;
A
#
# COMPACT_ATOMS: atom_id res chain seq x y z
N MET A 1 -13.80 -37.19 12.08
CA MET A 1 -14.38 -36.22 11.11
C MET A 1 -13.27 -35.26 10.74
N ASN A 2 -12.80 -35.30 9.49
CA ASN A 2 -11.67 -34.50 9.01
C ASN A 2 -12.10 -33.04 8.86
N ASP A 3 -11.89 -32.22 9.89
CA ASP A 3 -12.10 -30.78 9.78
C ASP A 3 -10.85 -30.16 9.14
N ASN A 4 -10.69 -30.36 7.83
CA ASN A 4 -9.64 -29.75 7.01
C ASN A 4 -10.02 -28.29 6.68
N THR A 5 -10.47 -27.53 7.68
CA THR A 5 -10.85 -26.13 7.52
C THR A 5 -9.60 -25.26 7.47
N MET A 6 -9.38 -24.63 6.30
CA MET A 6 -8.27 -23.69 6.12
C MET A 6 -8.46 -22.43 6.96
N CYS A 7 -7.36 -21.78 7.32
CA CYS A 7 -7.39 -20.44 7.90
C CYS A 7 -7.76 -19.44 6.81
N GLU A 8 -8.75 -18.58 7.08
CA GLU A 8 -9.22 -17.57 6.13
C GLU A 8 -9.02 -16.18 6.73
N LEU A 9 -8.63 -15.22 5.88
CA LEU A 9 -8.42 -13.83 6.24
C LEU A 9 -9.17 -12.95 5.23
N HIS A 10 -10.15 -12.21 5.71
CA HIS A 10 -10.84 -11.19 4.93
C HIS A 10 -10.32 -9.82 5.32
N ILE A 11 -10.02 -8.99 4.32
CA ILE A 11 -9.56 -7.62 4.47
C ILE A 11 -10.51 -6.76 3.66
N ILE A 12 -11.39 -6.04 4.35
CA ILE A 12 -12.48 -5.27 3.73
C ILE A 12 -12.40 -3.84 4.24
N GLY A 13 -12.44 -2.84 3.37
CA GLY A 13 -12.34 -1.46 3.79
C GLY A 13 -12.06 -0.52 2.63
N GLN A 14 -11.23 0.48 2.89
CA GLN A 14 -10.90 1.51 1.91
C GLN A 14 -9.51 2.10 2.10
N ILE A 15 -8.94 2.54 0.98
CA ILE A 15 -7.87 3.53 0.97
C ILE A 15 -8.56 4.88 1.00
N VAL A 16 -8.54 5.52 2.16
CA VAL A 16 -9.27 6.79 2.41
C VAL A 16 -8.71 7.89 1.53
N GLY A 17 -7.38 8.01 1.50
CA GLY A 17 -6.74 9.16 0.86
C GLY A 17 -5.29 9.33 1.29
N ALA A 18 -4.76 10.52 1.03
CA ALA A 18 -3.40 10.91 1.36
C ALA A 18 -3.33 12.34 1.91
N SER A 19 -2.40 12.58 2.84
CA SER A 19 -2.12 13.90 3.40
C SER A 19 -0.61 14.17 3.46
N GLU A 20 -0.24 15.41 3.74
CA GLU A 20 1.15 15.84 3.93
C GLU A 20 2.03 15.69 2.67
N PHE A 21 1.40 15.69 1.49
CA PHE A 21 2.09 15.81 0.22
C PHE A 21 2.18 17.29 -0.18
N LYS A 22 3.23 17.65 -0.94
CA LYS A 22 3.37 19.01 -1.47
C LYS A 22 2.57 19.20 -2.74
N GLU A 23 2.36 18.10 -3.46
CA GLU A 23 1.64 18.00 -4.71
C GLU A 23 0.14 17.77 -4.46
N ASN A 24 -0.70 18.34 -5.33
CA ASN A 24 -2.15 18.07 -5.39
C ASN A 24 -2.45 17.01 -6.47
N ASN A 25 -3.70 16.86 -6.94
CA ASN A 25 -4.05 15.95 -8.05
C ASN A 25 -3.51 14.54 -7.85
N LEU A 26 -3.67 14.00 -6.65
CA LEU A 26 -3.02 12.75 -6.28
C LEU A 26 -3.88 11.56 -6.65
N PHE A 27 -3.23 10.48 -7.07
CA PHE A 27 -3.80 9.14 -7.12
C PHE A 27 -2.80 8.11 -6.61
N CYS A 28 -3.28 6.91 -6.31
CA CYS A 28 -2.47 5.84 -5.79
C CYS A 28 -2.65 4.55 -6.59
N LYS A 29 -1.52 3.93 -6.93
CA LYS A 29 -1.45 2.52 -7.32
C LYS A 29 -1.12 1.72 -6.08
N TRP A 30 -1.90 0.69 -5.80
CA TRP A 30 -1.78 -0.11 -4.59
C TRP A 30 -1.73 -1.59 -4.91
N GLY A 31 -1.17 -2.36 -3.99
CA GLY A 31 -1.32 -3.81 -4.03
C GLY A 31 -0.98 -4.48 -2.71
N LEU A 32 -1.26 -5.77 -2.67
CA LEU A 32 -1.03 -6.63 -1.52
C LEU A 32 0.00 -7.69 -1.86
N HIS A 33 1.01 -7.79 -1.01
CA HIS A 33 1.97 -8.87 -1.04
C HIS A 33 1.79 -9.79 0.17
N ALA A 34 1.74 -11.09 -0.07
CA ALA A 34 1.67 -12.12 0.97
C ALA A 34 2.62 -13.27 0.60
N GLY A 35 3.07 -14.03 1.60
CA GLY A 35 3.97 -15.17 1.42
C GLY A 35 3.33 -16.31 0.64
N GLY A 36 4.14 -17.26 0.16
CA GLY A 36 3.71 -18.33 -0.75
C GLY A 36 2.63 -19.28 -0.22
N ASN A 37 2.38 -19.29 1.10
CA ASN A 37 1.32 -20.10 1.71
C ASN A 37 -0.07 -19.44 1.66
N TRP A 38 -0.14 -18.16 1.28
CA TRP A 38 -1.37 -17.39 1.15
C TRP A 38 -1.91 -17.48 -0.28
N LYS A 39 -3.16 -17.89 -0.43
CA LYS A 39 -3.86 -17.97 -1.71
C LYS A 39 -5.01 -16.98 -1.72
N VAL A 40 -5.07 -16.13 -2.74
CA VAL A 40 -6.25 -15.29 -3.00
C VAL A 40 -7.39 -16.20 -3.44
N ILE A 41 -8.51 -16.13 -2.72
CA ILE A 41 -9.75 -16.85 -3.04
C ILE A 41 -10.65 -15.96 -3.89
N GLU A 42 -10.79 -14.69 -3.50
CA GLU A 42 -11.62 -13.69 -4.17
C GLU A 42 -11.09 -12.28 -3.87
N GLY A 43 -11.55 -11.31 -4.66
CA GLY A 43 -11.17 -9.91 -4.54
C GLY A 43 -9.93 -9.53 -5.36
N LEU A 44 -9.55 -8.26 -5.25
CA LEU A 44 -8.46 -7.67 -6.02
C LEU A 44 -7.18 -7.59 -5.17
N LYS A 45 -6.09 -8.13 -5.72
CA LYS A 45 -4.75 -8.03 -5.11
C LYS A 45 -4.13 -6.65 -5.29
N GLU A 46 -4.48 -5.95 -6.36
CA GLU A 46 -3.88 -4.69 -6.77
C GLU A 46 -4.89 -3.85 -7.54
N GLY A 47 -4.64 -2.54 -7.61
CA GLY A 47 -5.53 -1.61 -8.26
C GLY A 47 -4.98 -0.19 -8.29
N GLN A 48 -5.83 0.72 -8.76
CA GLN A 48 -5.53 2.14 -8.84
C GLN A 48 -6.75 2.95 -8.39
N THR A 49 -6.51 4.00 -7.61
CA THR A 49 -7.55 4.96 -7.21
C THR A 49 -7.88 5.94 -8.32
N GLN A 50 -8.96 6.68 -8.13
CA GLN A 50 -9.20 7.92 -8.87
C GLN A 50 -8.20 9.00 -8.48
N ILE A 51 -8.11 10.04 -9.33
CA ILE A 51 -7.39 11.28 -9.05
C ILE A 51 -8.31 12.19 -8.24
N ASP A 52 -7.79 12.81 -7.19
CA ASP A 52 -8.50 13.84 -6.44
C ASP A 52 -7.75 15.18 -6.48
N ASN A 53 -8.49 16.27 -6.69
CA ASN A 53 -7.98 17.64 -6.81
C ASN A 53 -8.65 18.55 -5.76
N PRO A 54 -8.16 18.53 -4.51
CA PRO A 54 -8.72 19.35 -3.43
C PRO A 54 -8.39 20.84 -3.63
N LEU A 55 -9.37 21.72 -3.43
CA LEU A 55 -9.20 23.18 -3.53
C LEU A 55 -8.37 23.78 -2.39
N ASP A 56 -8.39 23.15 -1.22
CA ASP A 56 -7.72 23.57 0.00
C ASP A 56 -6.34 22.90 0.21
N CYS A 57 -5.96 21.97 -0.68
CA CYS A 57 -4.65 21.30 -0.71
C CYS A 57 -4.27 20.52 0.57
N GLU A 58 -5.20 20.24 1.49
CA GLU A 58 -4.86 19.61 2.77
C GLU A 58 -4.85 18.07 2.67
N ILE A 59 -5.88 17.49 2.06
CA ILE A 59 -6.06 16.04 1.97
C ILE A 59 -6.64 15.68 0.60
N SER A 60 -6.05 14.68 -0.06
CA SER A 60 -6.63 14.03 -1.22
C SER A 60 -7.49 12.85 -0.78
N TYR A 61 -8.78 12.84 -1.12
CA TYR A 61 -9.71 11.78 -0.80
C TYR A 61 -9.95 10.85 -1.99
N TRP A 62 -9.62 9.58 -1.82
CA TRP A 62 -9.83 8.56 -2.84
C TRP A 62 -11.03 7.67 -2.55
N CYS A 63 -11.30 7.39 -1.27
CA CYS A 63 -12.37 6.50 -0.82
C CYS A 63 -12.43 5.18 -1.63
N HIS A 64 -11.25 4.65 -1.99
CA HIS A 64 -11.15 3.54 -2.92
C HIS A 64 -11.38 2.21 -2.19
N PRO A 65 -12.31 1.36 -2.65
CA PRO A 65 -12.66 0.14 -1.94
C PRO A 65 -11.53 -0.87 -1.96
N VAL A 66 -11.38 -1.58 -0.85
CA VAL A 66 -10.48 -2.72 -0.68
C VAL A 66 -11.34 -3.89 -0.23
N ASP A 67 -11.34 -4.97 -0.99
CA ASP A 67 -11.98 -6.22 -0.61
C ASP A 67 -11.15 -7.38 -1.16
N ILE A 68 -10.62 -8.18 -0.26
CA ILE A 68 -9.86 -9.37 -0.58
C ILE A 68 -10.04 -10.44 0.50
N HIS A 69 -10.04 -11.68 0.03
CA HIS A 69 -10.14 -12.86 0.88
C HIS A 69 -9.00 -13.80 0.55
N TYR A 70 -8.21 -14.12 1.56
CA TYR A 70 -7.15 -15.11 1.51
C TYR A 70 -7.54 -16.39 2.24
N ALA A 71 -7.08 -17.52 1.71
CA ALA A 71 -6.94 -18.75 2.47
C ALA A 71 -5.45 -19.05 2.69
N THR A 72 -5.11 -19.62 3.85
CA THR A 72 -3.75 -20.03 4.14
C THR A 72 -3.69 -21.35 4.92
N LYS A 73 -2.59 -22.08 4.70
CA LYS A 73 -2.18 -23.25 5.49
C LYS A 73 -1.08 -22.93 6.50
N GLY A 74 -0.56 -21.68 6.51
CA GLY A 74 0.48 -21.25 7.43
C GLY A 74 0.72 -19.74 7.38
N ILE A 75 1.08 -19.14 8.51
CA ILE A 75 1.15 -17.68 8.68
C ILE A 75 2.43 -17.02 8.14
N GLN A 76 3.33 -17.78 7.51
CA GLN A 76 4.58 -17.23 6.98
C GLN A 76 4.30 -16.19 5.90
N GLY A 77 4.92 -15.02 6.04
CA GLY A 77 4.75 -13.90 5.09
C GLY A 77 3.37 -13.27 5.20
N TRP A 78 3.03 -12.73 6.38
CA TRP A 78 1.77 -12.02 6.61
C TRP A 78 1.50 -10.95 5.53
N PRO A 79 0.24 -10.80 5.06
CA PRO A 79 -0.11 -9.81 4.05
C PRO A 79 0.31 -8.37 4.40
N LYS A 80 0.79 -7.64 3.39
CA LYS A 80 1.21 -6.26 3.50
C LYS A 80 0.71 -5.47 2.30
N PHE A 81 0.22 -4.27 2.55
CA PHE A 81 -0.03 -3.32 1.47
C PHE A 81 1.28 -2.67 1.04
N TYR A 82 1.37 -2.38 -0.24
CA TYR A 82 2.33 -1.44 -0.80
C TYR A 82 1.58 -0.39 -1.64
N PHE A 83 2.14 0.80 -1.70
CA PHE A 83 1.55 1.96 -2.35
C PHE A 83 2.59 2.68 -3.20
N GLN A 84 2.11 3.24 -4.31
CA GLN A 84 2.81 4.19 -5.13
C GLN A 84 1.90 5.40 -5.28
N VAL A 85 2.32 6.56 -4.80
CA VAL A 85 1.55 7.81 -4.90
C VAL A 85 2.09 8.60 -6.09
N TRP A 86 1.17 9.11 -6.90
CA TRP A 86 1.43 9.84 -8.13
C TRP A 86 0.66 11.15 -8.15
N HIS A 87 1.24 12.17 -8.75
CA HIS A 87 0.65 13.47 -9.02
C HIS A 87 0.37 13.59 -10.52
N GLN A 88 -0.80 14.06 -10.90
CA GLN A 88 -1.06 14.46 -12.28
C GLN A 88 -0.94 15.97 -12.45
N ASP A 89 -0.04 16.41 -13.33
CA ASP A 89 0.14 17.83 -13.62
C ASP A 89 -0.99 18.39 -14.51
N ASP A 90 -1.01 19.71 -14.70
CA ASP A 90 -2.04 20.40 -15.49
C ASP A 90 -2.07 20.00 -16.98
N TYR A 91 -1.03 19.30 -17.45
CA TYR A 91 -0.94 18.75 -18.80
C TYR A 91 -1.36 17.27 -18.88
N GLY A 92 -1.86 16.70 -17.78
CA GLY A 92 -2.29 15.32 -17.69
C GLY A 92 -1.15 14.31 -17.61
N ARG A 93 0.07 14.75 -17.25
CA ARG A 93 1.24 13.85 -17.14
C ARG A 93 1.37 13.36 -15.70
N ASP A 94 1.57 12.05 -15.57
CA ASP A 94 1.74 11.41 -14.26
C ASP A 94 3.19 11.51 -13.78
N GLN A 95 3.38 12.08 -12.60
CA GLN A 95 4.66 12.25 -11.93
C GLN A 95 4.70 11.42 -10.65
N PHE A 96 5.78 10.65 -10.48
CA PHE A 96 5.95 9.79 -9.32
C PHE A 96 6.32 10.59 -8.07
N CYS A 97 5.53 10.45 -6.99
CA CYS A 97 5.75 11.15 -5.73
C CYS A 97 6.46 10.25 -4.69
N SER A 98 5.95 9.06 -4.41
CA SER A 98 6.48 8.25 -3.29
C SER A 98 6.07 6.78 -3.30
N TYR A 99 6.83 5.98 -2.54
CA TYR A 99 6.54 4.60 -2.20
C TYR A 99 6.12 4.47 -0.74
N GLY A 100 5.22 3.55 -0.42
CA GLY A 100 4.85 3.22 0.95
C GLY A 100 4.57 1.73 1.11
N PHE A 101 4.68 1.21 2.32
CA PHE A 101 4.13 -0.09 2.65
C PHE A 101 3.74 -0.15 4.12
N CYS A 102 2.69 -0.92 4.44
CA CYS A 102 2.31 -1.21 5.81
C CYS A 102 1.78 -2.65 5.92
N HIS A 103 1.90 -3.24 7.10
CA HIS A 103 1.35 -4.56 7.35
C HIS A 103 -0.16 -4.48 7.53
N VAL A 104 -0.89 -5.51 7.07
CA VAL A 104 -2.29 -5.68 7.44
C VAL A 104 -2.36 -5.92 8.96
N PRO A 105 -3.30 -5.32 9.70
CA PRO A 105 -3.49 -5.60 11.12
C PRO A 105 -3.69 -7.10 11.35
N THR A 106 -3.03 -7.64 12.38
CA THR A 106 -3.14 -9.07 12.73
C THR A 106 -4.38 -9.36 13.55
N SER A 107 -4.88 -8.36 14.26
CA SER A 107 -6.07 -8.44 15.12
C SER A 107 -7.36 -8.32 14.31
N SER A 108 -8.36 -9.13 14.63
CA SER A 108 -9.68 -8.99 14.00
C SER A 108 -10.39 -7.74 14.52
N GLY A 109 -11.07 -7.01 13.63
CA GLY A 109 -11.80 -5.79 13.97
C GLY A 109 -11.54 -4.66 12.99
N TYR A 110 -12.01 -3.47 13.37
CA TYR A 110 -11.85 -2.23 12.61
C TYR A 110 -10.55 -1.52 12.99
N HIS A 111 -9.80 -1.08 11.99
CA HIS A 111 -8.48 -0.48 12.12
C HIS A 111 -8.36 0.77 11.27
N LYS A 112 -7.84 1.84 11.87
CA LYS A 112 -7.31 2.99 11.15
C LYS A 112 -5.81 2.82 11.02
N CYS A 113 -5.31 2.72 9.79
CA CYS A 113 -3.89 2.52 9.53
C CYS A 113 -3.32 3.73 8.80
N GLN A 114 -2.09 4.10 9.17
CA GLN A 114 -1.33 5.13 8.48
C GLN A 114 -0.07 4.51 7.88
N CYS A 115 0.17 4.76 6.60
CA CYS A 115 1.35 4.33 5.88
C CYS A 115 2.19 5.55 5.50
N VAL A 116 3.24 5.81 6.27
CA VAL A 116 4.24 6.83 5.94
C VAL A 116 4.98 6.44 4.65
N THR A 117 5.08 7.36 3.72
CA THR A 117 5.70 7.15 2.41
C THR A 117 7.06 7.84 2.30
N TRP A 118 7.86 7.37 1.34
CA TRP A 118 9.23 7.80 1.13
C TRP A 118 9.58 7.78 -0.36
N LYS A 119 10.53 8.61 -0.76
CA LYS A 119 11.13 8.61 -2.11
C LYS A 119 12.64 8.45 -2.00
N PRO A 120 13.30 7.67 -2.87
CA PRO A 120 14.76 7.67 -2.95
C PRO A 120 15.28 9.08 -3.22
N ARG A 121 16.28 9.52 -2.46
CA ARG A 121 16.92 10.82 -2.63
C ARG A 121 17.72 10.82 -3.93
N SER A 122 17.25 11.58 -4.92
CA SER A 122 17.95 11.75 -6.19
C SER A 122 19.09 12.76 -6.07
N SER A 123 20.08 12.70 -6.98
CA SER A 123 21.12 13.74 -7.05
C SER A 123 20.51 15.07 -7.50
N ILE A 124 21.19 16.21 -7.26
CA ILE A 124 20.68 17.54 -7.69
C ILE A 124 20.40 17.55 -9.20
N CYS A 125 21.29 16.99 -10.02
CA CYS A 125 21.10 16.89 -11.47
C CYS A 125 19.87 16.06 -11.84
N ASP A 126 19.66 14.92 -11.17
CA ASP A 126 18.49 14.07 -11.43
C ASP A 126 17.19 14.81 -11.08
N ARG A 127 17.16 15.63 -10.02
CA ARG A 127 16.00 16.50 -9.72
C ARG A 127 15.71 17.52 -10.82
N PHE A 128 16.75 18.11 -11.43
CA PHE A 128 16.59 19.02 -12.56
C PHE A 128 16.05 18.29 -13.79
N TYR A 129 16.52 17.08 -14.07
CA TYR A 129 16.00 16.25 -15.17
C TYR A 129 14.56 15.77 -14.92
N GLU A 130 14.23 15.33 -13.71
CA GLU A 130 12.86 14.96 -13.30
C GLU A 130 11.88 16.13 -13.51
N TYR A 131 12.26 17.34 -13.12
CA TYR A 131 11.44 18.55 -13.25
C TYR A 131 11.25 18.99 -14.71
N PHE A 132 12.26 18.82 -15.59
CA PHE A 132 12.19 19.31 -16.97
C PHE A 132 11.70 18.28 -18.00
N LEU A 133 12.00 16.98 -17.81
CA LEU A 133 11.68 15.92 -18.76
C LEU A 133 10.54 14.99 -18.28
N GLY A 134 10.17 15.06 -17.01
CA GLY A 134 9.28 14.08 -16.38
C GLY A 134 9.99 12.73 -16.15
N GLY A 135 9.54 11.98 -15.14
CA GLY A 135 10.09 10.65 -14.82
C GLY A 135 10.98 10.63 -13.57
N GLY A 136 10.34 10.62 -12.40
CA GLY A 136 10.99 10.42 -11.10
C GLY A 136 11.86 9.15 -11.03
N LEU A 137 12.92 9.15 -10.22
CA LEU A 137 13.65 7.93 -9.85
C LEU A 137 12.66 6.90 -9.29
N GLN A 138 12.40 5.88 -10.10
CA GLN A 138 11.59 4.72 -9.73
C GLN A 138 12.49 3.54 -9.42
N LEU A 139 12.07 2.70 -8.48
CA LEU A 139 12.73 1.43 -8.22
C LEU A 139 12.61 0.54 -9.47
N LYS A 140 13.74 -0.02 -9.92
CA LYS A 140 13.75 -1.00 -11.02
C LYS A 140 12.85 -2.21 -10.72
N ASN A 141 12.76 -2.59 -9.45
CA ASN A 141 11.91 -3.67 -8.96
C ASN A 141 10.94 -3.11 -7.90
N PRO A 142 9.62 -3.03 -8.18
CA PRO A 142 8.60 -2.62 -7.20
C PRO A 142 8.57 -3.49 -5.94
N GLU A 143 9.04 -4.74 -6.05
CA GLU A 143 9.20 -5.69 -4.95
C GLU A 143 10.09 -5.17 -3.81
N ASN A 144 11.07 -4.32 -4.13
CA ASN A 144 11.98 -3.72 -3.16
C ASN A 144 11.27 -2.71 -2.23
N ILE A 145 10.03 -2.33 -2.55
CA ILE A 145 9.20 -1.49 -1.67
C ILE A 145 8.96 -2.21 -0.33
N TYR A 146 8.76 -3.53 -0.32
CA TYR A 146 8.39 -4.28 0.89
C TYR A 146 9.39 -5.38 1.29
N GLN A 147 10.31 -5.73 0.39
CA GLN A 147 11.46 -6.60 0.67
C GLN A 147 12.63 -5.71 1.12
N GLY A 148 12.73 -5.44 2.43
CA GLY A 148 13.69 -4.48 3.01
C GLY A 148 15.19 -4.74 2.76
N LEU A 149 15.54 -5.79 2.01
CA LEU A 149 16.90 -6.24 1.73
C LEU A 149 17.75 -5.22 0.95
N ASP A 150 17.14 -4.34 0.15
CA ASP A 150 17.89 -3.32 -0.60
C ASP A 150 17.72 -1.89 -0.06
N ARG A 151 16.76 -1.68 0.86
CA ARG A 151 16.45 -0.33 1.35
C ARG A 151 17.59 0.30 2.14
N PHE A 152 18.37 -0.48 2.88
CA PHE A 152 19.47 0.05 3.70
C PHE A 152 20.56 0.78 2.88
N ARG A 153 20.61 0.55 1.56
CA ARG A 153 21.55 1.19 0.65
C ARG A 153 21.03 2.51 0.06
N LEU A 154 19.74 2.80 0.26
CA LEU A 154 19.08 3.98 -0.29
C LEU A 154 19.06 5.10 0.76
N GLN A 155 19.51 6.29 0.38
CA GLN A 155 19.11 7.50 1.07
C GLN A 155 17.69 7.83 0.62
N THR A 156 16.82 8.18 1.57
CA THR A 156 15.40 8.41 1.31
C THR A 156 14.94 9.68 2.01
N ASP A 157 14.05 10.43 1.36
CA ASP A 157 13.37 11.56 1.98
C ASP A 157 11.92 11.15 2.30
N THR A 158 11.42 11.58 3.46
CA THR A 158 10.01 11.40 3.86
C THR A 158 9.12 12.25 2.97
N MET A 159 8.01 11.66 2.53
CA MET A 159 7.03 12.33 1.67
C MET A 159 5.76 12.61 2.49
N GLY A 160 4.65 11.91 2.21
CA GLY A 160 3.39 12.09 2.94
C GLY A 160 2.90 10.80 3.58
N ILE A 161 1.61 10.77 3.90
CA ILE A 161 0.96 9.64 4.60
C ILE A 161 -0.24 9.17 3.79
N VAL A 162 -0.33 7.87 3.54
CA VAL A 162 -1.54 7.21 3.00
C VAL A 162 -2.38 6.68 4.15
N HIS A 163 -3.67 6.99 4.15
CA HIS A 163 -4.62 6.62 5.21
C HIS A 163 -5.53 5.48 4.76
N LEU A 164 -5.67 4.47 5.63
CA LEU A 164 -6.53 3.32 5.39
C LEU A 164 -7.51 3.10 6.55
N GLU A 165 -8.68 2.59 6.20
CA GLU A 165 -9.65 2.08 7.14
C GLU A 165 -9.99 0.64 6.75
N LEU A 166 -9.67 -0.32 7.61
CA LEU A 166 -9.72 -1.75 7.32
C LEU A 166 -10.51 -2.49 8.39
N ASN A 167 -11.43 -3.34 7.98
CA ASN A 167 -12.02 -4.40 8.78
C ASN A 167 -11.31 -5.71 8.44
N VAL A 168 -10.64 -6.27 9.44
CA VAL A 168 -9.93 -7.54 9.33
C VAL A 168 -10.75 -8.61 10.01
N ILE A 169 -11.00 -9.72 9.31
CA ILE A 169 -11.72 -10.87 9.85
C ILE A 169 -10.86 -12.11 9.67
N SER A 170 -10.41 -12.69 10.79
CA SER A 170 -9.72 -13.98 10.79
C SER A 170 -10.67 -15.11 11.14
N LYS A 171 -10.71 -16.16 10.32
CA LYS A 171 -11.59 -17.33 10.51
C LYS A 171 -10.74 -18.60 10.60
N ASN A 172 -11.10 -19.46 11.55
CA ASN A 172 -10.41 -20.71 11.90
C ASN A 172 -8.99 -20.56 12.46
N PHE A 173 -8.46 -19.36 12.66
CA PHE A 173 -7.11 -19.15 13.21
C PHE A 173 -6.91 -19.80 14.59
N HIS A 174 -7.91 -19.68 15.47
CA HIS A 174 -7.90 -20.30 16.81
C HIS A 174 -7.84 -21.84 16.75
N LYS A 175 -8.44 -22.47 15.73
CA LYS A 175 -8.40 -23.94 15.56
C LYS A 175 -6.99 -24.44 15.27
N HIS A 176 -6.15 -23.58 14.70
CA HIS A 176 -4.75 -23.87 14.35
C HIS A 176 -3.76 -23.28 15.38
N GLY A 177 -4.24 -22.89 16.57
CA GLY A 177 -3.41 -22.40 17.66
C GLY A 177 -2.80 -21.01 17.45
N ILE A 178 -3.29 -20.25 16.46
CA ILE A 178 -2.80 -18.90 16.18
C ILE A 178 -3.64 -17.91 16.99
N ILE A 179 -2.99 -17.27 17.97
CA ILE A 179 -3.59 -16.17 18.75
C ILE A 179 -3.31 -14.88 17.99
N THR A 180 -4.38 -14.23 17.52
CA THR A 180 -4.35 -12.85 17.05
C THR A 180 -4.62 -11.95 18.25
N ASN A 181 -3.80 -10.91 18.44
CA ASN A 181 -3.92 -9.97 19.57
C ASN A 181 -5.14 -9.05 19.44
#